data_AF-W1F4U8-F1
#
_entry.id   AF-W1F4U8-F1
#
_cell.length_a   1.000
_cell.length_b   1.000
_cell.length_c   1.000
_cell.angle_alpha   90.00
_cell.angle_beta   90.00
_cell.angle_gamma   90.00
#
_symmetry.space_group_name_H-M   'P 1'
#
loop_
_entity.id
_entity.type
_entity.pdbx_description
1 polymer ?
#
loop_
_entity_poly.entity_id
_entity_poly.type
_entity_poly.pdbx_seq_one_letter_code
_entity_poly.pdbx_strand_id
1 'polypeptide(L)'
;MATDLLKPGGYLRLSACMRELEGSDAWGLDHVDVERLNRLAADALTMEYTQKHWKPEERIEVAEDLPLTDCYVAPCVTACAIKQDIPEYIRLLGEHRYADALELIYQHNALPAITGHICDHQCQYNCTRLDYDSALNIRELKKKSRWKKVGMNISNAGTNPPVLVHAIRLP
;
A
#
# COMPACT_ATOMS: atom_id res chain seq x y z
N MET A 1 -2.63 -17.05 10.45
CA MET A 1 -2.67 -18.06 9.35
C MET A 1 -3.44 -17.56 8.14
N ALA A 2 -4.77 -17.37 8.18
CA ALA A 2 -5.53 -16.90 7.01
C ALA A 2 -5.07 -15.51 6.50
N THR A 3 -4.80 -14.59 7.42
CA THR A 3 -4.28 -13.25 7.11
C THR A 3 -2.83 -13.25 6.62
N ASP A 4 -2.05 -14.28 6.95
CA ASP A 4 -0.66 -14.40 6.50
C ASP A 4 -0.58 -15.03 5.11
N LEU A 5 -1.45 -15.99 4.80
CA LEU A 5 -1.63 -16.57 3.46
C LEU A 5 -1.97 -15.52 2.41
N LEU A 6 -2.78 -14.53 2.77
CA LEU A 6 -3.26 -13.48 1.86
C LEU A 6 -2.24 -12.36 1.63
N LYS A 7 -1.15 -12.31 2.41
CA LYS A 7 -0.06 -11.35 2.15
C LYS A 7 0.82 -11.85 1.01
N PRO A 8 1.33 -10.97 0.13
CA PRO A 8 2.36 -11.33 -0.84
C PRO A 8 3.54 -12.03 -0.15
N GLY A 9 3.89 -13.25 -0.59
CA GLY A 9 4.94 -14.06 0.02
C GLY A 9 4.54 -14.87 1.26
N GLY A 10 3.27 -14.84 1.67
CA GLY A 10 2.74 -15.61 2.80
C GLY A 10 2.97 -17.11 2.69
N TYR A 11 2.79 -17.65 1.48
CA TYR A 11 3.05 -19.06 1.18
C TYR A 11 4.52 -19.45 1.36
N LEU A 12 5.48 -18.58 0.98
CA LEU A 12 6.91 -18.84 1.20
C LEU A 12 7.25 -18.89 2.68
N ARG A 13 6.62 -18.02 3.47
CA ARG A 13 6.80 -18.01 4.93
C ARG A 13 6.24 -19.27 5.58
N LEU A 14 5.10 -19.77 5.09
CA LEU A 14 4.57 -21.06 5.52
C LEU A 14 5.50 -22.22 5.14
N SER A 15 6.09 -22.21 3.95
CA SER A 15 7.09 -23.22 3.57
C SER A 15 8.34 -23.18 4.46
N ALA A 16 8.78 -21.99 4.88
CA ALA A 16 9.86 -21.86 5.85
C ALA A 16 9.46 -22.40 7.23
N CYS A 17 8.29 -22.01 7.76
CA CYS A 17 7.77 -22.55 9.02
C CYS A 17 7.61 -24.07 8.97
N MET A 18 7.14 -24.62 7.85
CA MET A 18 7.00 -26.06 7.65
C MET A 18 8.36 -26.76 7.75
N ARG A 19 9.41 -26.25 7.10
CA ARG A 19 10.76 -26.83 7.18
C ARG A 19 11.33 -26.83 8.60
N GLU A 20 11.09 -25.77 9.35
CA GLU A 20 11.47 -25.70 10.77
C GLU A 20 10.68 -26.70 11.61
N LEU A 21 9.38 -26.86 11.33
CA LEU A 21 8.54 -27.83 12.02
C LEU A 21 8.92 -29.27 11.67
N GLU A 22 9.27 -29.60 10.42
CA GLU A 22 9.68 -30.95 10.01
C GLU A 22 10.86 -31.48 10.84
N GLY A 23 11.78 -30.61 11.25
CA GLY A 23 12.92 -30.96 12.12
C GLY A 23 12.63 -30.92 13.61
N SER A 24 11.39 -30.68 14.04
CA SER A 24 11.06 -30.48 15.46
C SER A 24 10.72 -31.79 16.16
N ASP A 25 11.29 -32.02 17.34
CA ASP A 25 10.89 -33.15 18.19
C ASP A 25 9.48 -32.97 18.82
N ALA A 26 8.85 -31.81 18.61
CA ALA A 26 7.56 -31.45 19.17
C ALA A 26 6.37 -32.22 18.56
N TRP A 27 6.55 -32.96 17.46
CA TRP A 27 5.48 -33.79 16.86
C TRP A 27 5.02 -34.93 17.77
N GLY A 28 5.85 -35.33 18.74
CA GLY A 28 5.53 -36.37 19.72
C GLY A 28 4.81 -35.86 20.98
N LEU A 29 4.51 -34.57 21.08
CA LEU A 29 3.80 -34.01 22.23
C LEU A 29 2.33 -34.47 22.24
N ASP A 30 1.89 -35.04 23.35
CA ASP A 30 0.50 -35.48 23.59
C ASP A 30 -0.32 -34.46 24.38
N HIS A 31 0.32 -33.38 24.85
CA HIS A 31 -0.31 -32.29 25.60
C HIS A 31 0.29 -30.93 25.20
N VAL A 32 -0.49 -29.87 25.44
CA VAL A 32 -0.04 -28.49 25.18
C VAL A 32 0.73 -27.98 26.40
N ASP A 33 1.99 -27.59 26.18
CA ASP A 33 2.80 -26.89 27.19
C ASP A 33 2.40 -25.42 27.27
N VAL A 34 1.49 -25.12 28.21
CA VAL A 34 0.95 -23.77 28.43
C VAL A 34 2.03 -22.80 28.92
N GLU A 35 2.99 -23.28 29.72
CA GLU A 35 4.06 -22.43 30.26
C GLU A 35 4.99 -21.96 29.14
N ARG A 36 5.40 -22.89 28.26
CA ARG A 36 6.20 -22.56 27.07
C ARG A 36 5.44 -21.66 26.10
N LEU A 37 4.13 -21.87 25.93
CA LEU A 37 3.30 -21.02 25.08
C LEU A 37 3.21 -19.59 25.63
N ASN A 38 3.03 -19.42 26.93
CA ASN A 38 2.98 -18.11 27.57
C ASN A 38 4.32 -17.37 27.48
N ARG A 39 5.45 -18.09 27.65
CA ARG A 39 6.79 -17.52 27.42
C ARG A 39 6.95 -17.03 25.98
N LEU A 40 6.62 -17.88 25.00
CA LEU A 40 6.66 -17.50 23.59
C LEU A 40 5.77 -16.30 23.28
N ALA A 41 4.57 -16.24 23.86
CA ALA A 41 3.64 -15.12 23.68
C ALA A 41 4.20 -13.81 24.26
N ALA A 42 4.85 -13.86 25.43
CA ALA A 42 5.51 -12.70 26.03
C ALA A 42 6.70 -12.24 25.17
N ASP A 43 7.56 -13.17 24.74
CA ASP A 43 8.74 -12.87 23.93
C ASP A 43 8.34 -12.29 22.56
N ALA A 44 7.28 -12.79 21.93
CA ALA A 44 6.80 -12.35 20.63
C ALA A 44 6.46 -10.85 20.58
N LEU A 45 6.16 -10.21 21.71
CA LEU A 45 5.90 -8.77 21.79
C LEU A 45 7.17 -7.93 21.58
N THR A 46 8.34 -8.48 21.90
CA THR A 46 9.61 -7.75 21.91
C THR A 46 10.63 -8.28 20.91
N MET A 47 10.36 -9.42 20.26
CA MET A 47 11.25 -10.01 19.25
C MET A 47 11.54 -9.00 18.12
N GLU A 48 12.81 -8.90 17.72
CA GLU A 48 13.27 -7.95 16.69
C GLU A 48 12.46 -8.05 15.40
N TYR A 49 12.19 -9.28 14.93
CA TYR A 49 11.45 -9.51 13.68
C TYR A 49 9.94 -9.18 13.78
N THR A 50 9.39 -9.00 14.98
CA THR A 50 7.99 -8.57 15.18
C THR A 50 7.86 -7.05 15.27
N GLN A 51 8.98 -6.35 15.49
CA GLN A 51 9.01 -4.90 15.55
C GLN A 51 8.86 -4.30 14.14
N LYS A 52 7.88 -3.43 13.97
CA LYS A 52 7.65 -2.71 12.70
C LYS A 52 8.46 -1.42 12.65
N HIS A 53 9.78 -1.51 12.85
CA HIS A 53 10.66 -0.33 12.88
C HIS A 53 10.61 0.52 11.60
N TRP A 54 10.24 -0.09 10.47
CA TRP A 54 10.08 0.61 9.19
C TRP A 54 8.80 1.45 9.12
N LYS A 55 7.79 1.15 9.95
CA LYS A 55 6.50 1.84 9.92
C LYS A 55 6.60 3.15 10.71
N PRO A 56 6.21 4.30 10.13
CA PRO A 56 6.11 5.55 10.88
C PRO A 56 5.11 5.42 12.05
N GLU A 57 5.38 6.14 13.15
CA GLU A 57 4.44 6.21 14.29
C GLU A 57 3.18 7.03 13.98
N GLU A 58 3.22 7.86 12.94
CA GLU A 58 2.06 8.64 12.49
C GLU A 58 0.92 7.71 12.06
N ARG A 59 -0.20 7.84 12.77
CA ARG A 59 -1.42 7.09 12.48
C ARG A 59 -2.28 7.89 11.51
N ILE A 60 -2.55 7.28 10.37
CA ILE A 60 -3.43 7.84 9.34
C ILE A 60 -4.87 7.57 9.76
N GLU A 61 -5.59 8.61 10.12
CA GLU A 61 -6.99 8.55 10.50
C GLU A 61 -7.80 9.56 9.68
N VAL A 62 -9.02 9.18 9.34
CA VAL A 62 -10.03 10.13 8.87
C VAL A 62 -10.73 10.72 10.09
N ALA A 63 -10.92 12.04 10.11
CA ALA A 63 -11.52 12.75 11.25
C ALA A 63 -13.02 12.47 11.44
N GLU A 64 -13.65 11.78 10.49
CA GLU A 64 -15.08 11.48 10.50
C GLU A 64 -15.35 10.12 11.17
N ASP A 65 -16.46 10.02 11.89
CA ASP A 65 -16.91 8.77 12.47
C ASP A 65 -17.26 7.76 11.37
N LEU A 66 -16.83 6.51 11.53
CA LEU A 66 -17.11 5.45 10.57
C LEU A 66 -18.60 5.07 10.65
N PRO A 67 -19.36 5.16 9.54
CA PRO A 67 -20.73 4.70 9.51
C PRO A 67 -20.79 3.17 9.58
N LEU A 68 -21.90 2.63 10.06
CA LEU A 68 -22.06 1.18 10.33
C LEU A 68 -21.79 0.28 9.12
N THR A 69 -22.07 0.76 7.90
CA THR A 69 -22.02 -0.06 6.67
C THR A 69 -21.16 0.52 5.55
N ASP A 70 -20.54 1.68 5.73
CA ASP A 70 -19.83 2.40 4.66
C ASP A 70 -18.44 2.88 5.11
N CYS A 71 -17.57 1.92 5.42
CA CYS A 71 -16.19 2.19 5.87
C CYS A 71 -15.19 2.38 4.70
N TYR A 72 -15.66 2.78 3.51
CA TYR A 72 -14.86 2.73 2.28
C TYR A 72 -14.12 4.04 1.95
N VAL A 73 -14.15 5.07 2.81
CA VAL A 73 -13.50 6.34 2.50
C VAL A 73 -11.99 6.17 2.41
N ALA A 74 -11.44 6.45 1.22
CA ALA A 74 -10.00 6.47 0.99
C ALA A 74 -9.38 7.72 1.64
N PRO A 75 -8.47 7.60 2.64
CA PRO A 75 -7.92 8.75 3.35
C PRO A 75 -7.18 9.73 2.45
N CYS A 76 -6.62 9.25 1.34
CA CYS A 76 -5.96 10.09 0.34
C CYS A 76 -6.92 11.09 -0.34
N VAL A 77 -8.21 10.74 -0.48
CA VAL A 77 -9.26 11.63 -1.03
C VAL A 77 -9.58 12.72 -0.03
N THR A 78 -9.79 12.37 1.25
CA THR A 78 -10.07 13.32 2.34
C THR A 78 -8.90 14.28 2.56
N ALA A 79 -7.66 13.78 2.47
CA ALA A 79 -6.46 14.60 2.59
C ALA A 79 -6.22 15.56 1.42
N CYS A 80 -6.83 15.29 0.26
CA CYS A 80 -6.69 16.17 -0.89
C CYS A 80 -7.56 17.42 -0.71
N ALA A 81 -6.96 18.62 -0.76
CA ALA A 81 -7.69 19.88 -0.62
C ALA A 81 -8.84 20.07 -1.62
N ILE A 82 -8.78 19.40 -2.78
CA ILE A 82 -9.80 19.43 -3.83
C ILE A 82 -10.55 18.10 -3.99
N LYS A 83 -10.40 17.17 -3.03
CA LYS A 83 -11.11 15.89 -2.94
C LYS A 83 -11.14 15.09 -4.25
N GLN A 84 -10.01 14.99 -4.95
CA GLN A 84 -9.94 14.21 -6.20
C GLN A 84 -10.13 12.71 -5.92
N ASP A 85 -10.77 12.01 -6.85
CA ASP A 85 -10.91 10.56 -6.81
C ASP A 85 -9.60 9.83 -7.20
N ILE A 86 -8.68 9.80 -6.22
CA ILE A 86 -7.34 9.22 -6.37
C ILE A 86 -7.36 7.72 -6.64
N PRO A 87 -8.11 6.90 -5.87
CA PRO A 87 -8.17 5.46 -6.13
C PRO A 87 -8.61 5.15 -7.56
N GLU A 88 -9.63 5.85 -8.06
CA GLU A 88 -10.20 5.53 -9.37
C GLU A 88 -9.28 5.91 -10.53
N TYR A 89 -8.67 7.10 -10.54
CA TYR A 89 -7.71 7.39 -11.62
C TYR A 89 -6.46 6.51 -11.55
N ILE A 90 -6.05 6.03 -10.37
CA ILE A 90 -4.95 5.07 -10.25
C ILE A 90 -5.35 3.71 -10.84
N ARG A 91 -6.58 3.25 -10.60
CA ARG A 91 -7.13 2.04 -11.22
C ARG A 91 -7.14 2.17 -12.75
N LEU A 92 -7.64 3.27 -13.29
CA LEU A 92 -7.65 3.55 -14.73
C LEU A 92 -6.24 3.61 -15.33
N LEU A 93 -5.26 4.17 -14.59
CA LEU A 93 -3.85 4.14 -14.99
C LEU A 93 -3.28 2.72 -15.02
N GLY A 94 -3.67 1.88 -14.06
CA GLY A 94 -3.33 0.44 -14.03
C GLY A 94 -3.86 -0.31 -15.25
N GLU A 95 -5.07 0.04 -15.70
CA GLU A 95 -5.72 -0.49 -16.91
C GLU A 95 -5.22 0.13 -18.22
N HIS A 96 -4.21 1.01 -18.17
CA HIS A 96 -3.70 1.76 -19.33
C HIS A 96 -4.74 2.69 -19.99
N ARG A 97 -5.83 3.02 -19.30
CA ARG A 97 -6.88 3.95 -19.74
C ARG A 97 -6.52 5.39 -19.39
N TYR A 98 -5.40 5.87 -19.97
CA TYR A 98 -4.82 7.18 -19.62
C TYR A 98 -5.73 8.37 -19.93
N ALA A 99 -6.52 8.29 -21.00
CA ALA A 99 -7.45 9.36 -21.38
C ALA A 99 -8.57 9.51 -20.36
N ASP A 100 -9.16 8.39 -19.94
CA ASP A 100 -10.23 8.34 -18.94
C ASP A 100 -9.72 8.79 -17.58
N ALA A 101 -8.51 8.35 -17.19
CA ALA A 101 -7.87 8.80 -15.95
C ALA A 101 -7.68 10.32 -15.94
N LEU A 102 -7.25 10.90 -17.07
CA LEU A 102 -7.07 12.35 -17.16
C LEU A 102 -8.41 13.09 -17.16
N GLU A 103 -9.44 12.56 -17.82
CA GLU A 103 -10.80 13.11 -17.81
C GLU A 103 -11.37 13.15 -16.39
N LEU A 104 -11.23 12.06 -15.63
CA LEU A 104 -11.64 12.01 -14.24
C LEU A 104 -10.89 13.04 -13.38
N ILE A 105 -9.59 13.19 -13.59
CA ILE A 105 -8.80 14.24 -12.92
C ILE A 105 -9.37 15.64 -13.23
N TYR A 106 -9.77 15.89 -14.48
CA TYR A 106 -10.32 17.17 -14.91
C TYR A 106 -11.67 17.53 -14.25
N GLN A 107 -12.44 16.54 -13.79
CA GLN A 107 -13.72 16.79 -13.09
C GLN A 107 -13.55 17.64 -11.82
N HIS A 108 -12.43 17.47 -11.12
CA HIS A 108 -12.15 18.20 -9.86
C HIS A 108 -10.94 19.13 -9.96
N ASN A 109 -10.14 19.04 -11.02
CA ASN A 109 -8.90 19.79 -11.17
C ASN A 109 -8.75 20.35 -12.58
N ALA A 110 -9.02 21.64 -12.74
CA ALA A 110 -8.88 22.33 -14.03
C ALA A 110 -7.41 22.42 -14.51
N LEU A 111 -6.43 22.32 -13.60
CA LEU A 111 -5.01 22.56 -13.88
C LEU A 111 -4.13 21.36 -13.46
N PRO A 112 -4.32 20.16 -14.02
CA PRO A 112 -3.57 18.98 -13.61
C PRO A 112 -2.08 19.04 -14.01
N ALA A 113 -1.72 19.85 -15.01
CA ALA A 113 -0.32 20.13 -15.36
C ALA A 113 0.38 20.81 -14.19
N ILE A 114 -0.17 21.96 -13.79
CA ILE A 114 0.44 22.83 -12.80
C ILE A 114 0.45 22.11 -11.46
N THR A 115 -0.69 21.55 -11.04
CA THR A 115 -0.77 20.80 -9.77
C THR A 115 0.10 19.54 -9.77
N GLY A 116 0.40 18.93 -10.93
CA GLY A 116 1.43 17.90 -11.03
C GLY A 116 2.83 18.38 -10.64
N HIS A 117 3.12 19.69 -10.74
CA HIS A 117 4.42 20.29 -10.41
C HIS A 117 4.46 21.09 -9.10
N ILE A 118 3.34 21.59 -8.61
CA ILE A 118 3.33 22.44 -7.40
C ILE A 118 2.64 21.80 -6.20
N CYS A 119 1.96 20.66 -6.37
CA CYS A 119 1.25 20.02 -5.27
C CYS A 119 2.20 19.53 -4.16
N ASP A 120 1.84 19.89 -2.93
CA ASP A 120 2.42 19.50 -1.65
C ASP A 120 2.07 18.06 -1.22
N HIS A 121 1.27 17.37 -2.01
CA HIS A 121 1.07 15.92 -2.00
C HIS A 121 0.64 15.32 -0.64
N GLN A 122 -0.24 16.02 0.09
CA GLN A 122 -0.87 15.54 1.33
C GLN A 122 -1.52 14.15 1.23
N CYS A 123 -2.03 13.81 0.04
CA CYS A 123 -2.60 12.50 -0.24
C CYS A 123 -1.59 11.34 -0.13
N GLN A 124 -0.29 11.59 -0.30
CA GLN A 124 0.75 10.56 -0.17
C GLN A 124 1.05 10.25 1.30
N TYR A 125 1.03 11.26 2.18
CA TYR A 125 1.19 11.06 3.62
C TYR A 125 0.02 10.30 4.25
N ASN A 126 -1.16 10.34 3.61
CA ASN A 126 -2.36 9.61 4.04
C ASN A 126 -2.64 8.37 3.19
N CYS A 127 -1.64 7.80 2.52
CA CYS A 127 -1.82 6.62 1.69
C CYS A 127 -1.86 5.35 2.55
N THR A 128 -2.95 4.57 2.47
CA THR A 128 -3.10 3.28 3.19
C THR A 128 -2.02 2.25 2.82
N ARG A 129 -1.35 2.42 1.68
CA ARG A 129 -0.22 1.57 1.29
C ARG A 129 1.00 1.72 2.22
N LEU A 130 1.08 2.81 3.00
CA LEU A 130 2.08 2.97 4.07
C LEU A 130 1.99 1.87 5.14
N ASP A 131 0.84 1.19 5.27
CA ASP A 131 0.72 0.02 6.15
C ASP A 131 1.44 -1.24 5.64
N TYR A 132 1.85 -1.25 4.37
CA TYR A 132 2.49 -2.39 3.70
C TYR A 132 3.93 -2.11 3.30
N ASP A 133 4.17 -1.02 2.57
CA ASP A 133 5.49 -0.64 2.07
C ASP A 133 5.72 0.88 2.11
N SER A 134 5.28 1.60 1.08
CA SER A 134 5.50 3.02 0.87
C SER A 134 4.30 3.63 0.17
N ALA A 135 4.15 4.94 0.29
CA ALA A 135 3.06 5.65 -0.34
C ALA A 135 3.06 5.51 -1.87
N LEU A 136 1.83 5.53 -2.42
CA LEU A 136 1.54 5.90 -3.80
C LEU A 136 2.38 7.11 -4.24
N ASN A 137 3.17 7.03 -5.32
CA ASN A 137 3.70 8.25 -5.95
C ASN A 137 2.61 8.92 -6.80
N ILE A 138 1.55 9.36 -6.12
CA ILE A 138 0.30 9.89 -6.67
C ILE A 138 0.57 11.11 -7.56
N ARG A 139 1.53 11.95 -7.16
CA ARG A 139 1.92 13.14 -7.94
C ARG A 139 2.54 12.76 -9.29
N GLU A 140 3.44 11.78 -9.32
CA GLU A 140 4.02 11.30 -10.58
C GLU A 140 3.00 10.53 -11.44
N LEU A 141 2.08 9.78 -10.83
CA LEU A 141 0.98 9.11 -11.53
C LEU A 141 0.07 10.12 -12.25
N LYS A 142 -0.24 11.25 -11.59
CA LYS A 142 -0.98 12.37 -12.19
C LYS A 142 -0.24 12.99 -13.38
N LYS A 143 1.09 13.10 -13.32
CA LYS A 143 1.87 13.55 -14.49
C LYS A 143 1.78 12.53 -15.62
N LYS A 144 1.96 11.24 -15.32
CA LYS A 144 1.96 10.16 -16.33
C LYS A 144 0.66 10.09 -17.15
N SER A 145 -0.51 10.30 -16.53
CA SER A 145 -1.79 10.30 -17.26
C SER A 145 -1.79 11.33 -18.40
N ARG A 146 -1.22 12.51 -18.15
CA ARG A 146 -1.05 13.57 -19.16
C ARG A 146 -0.07 13.17 -20.27
N TRP A 147 1.16 12.75 -19.91
CA TRP A 147 2.21 12.45 -20.91
C TRP A 147 1.79 11.35 -21.89
N LYS A 148 1.10 10.31 -21.38
CA LYS A 148 0.58 9.22 -22.21
C LYS A 148 -0.58 9.66 -23.11
N LYS A 149 -1.45 10.57 -22.67
CA LYS A 149 -2.50 11.15 -23.54
C LYS A 149 -1.91 11.97 -24.70
N VAL A 150 -0.80 12.68 -24.46
CA VAL A 150 -0.10 13.49 -25.48
C VAL A 150 0.80 12.64 -26.40
N GLY A 151 0.88 11.33 -26.21
CA GLY A 151 1.68 10.43 -27.06
C GLY A 151 3.20 10.58 -26.88
N MET A 152 3.66 11.28 -25.83
CA MET A 152 5.07 11.54 -25.60
C MET A 152 5.70 10.36 -24.82
N ASN A 153 6.64 9.65 -25.45
CA ASN A 153 7.38 8.57 -24.78
C ASN A 153 8.37 9.15 -23.77
N ILE A 154 8.22 8.77 -22.50
CA ILE A 154 9.14 9.14 -21.41
C ILE A 154 10.39 8.24 -21.48
N SER A 155 11.22 8.43 -22.50
CA SER A 155 12.62 7.99 -22.45
C SER A 155 13.43 9.13 -21.81
N ASN A 156 13.94 8.91 -20.60
CA ASN A 156 14.84 9.79 -19.84
C ASN A 156 14.23 10.86 -18.90
N ALA A 157 13.24 10.50 -18.10
CA ALA A 157 13.16 11.12 -16.76
C ALA A 157 14.01 10.25 -15.82
N GLY A 158 15.19 10.74 -15.43
CA GLY A 158 16.19 10.01 -14.66
C GLY A 158 15.69 9.54 -13.30
N THR A 159 15.08 8.36 -13.25
CA THR A 159 14.75 7.68 -12.00
C THR A 159 15.15 6.21 -12.13
N ASN A 160 16.05 5.78 -11.27
CA ASN A 160 16.24 4.37 -10.94
C ASN A 160 16.53 4.27 -9.44
N PRO A 161 16.10 3.22 -8.71
CA PRO A 161 14.87 2.40 -8.77
C PRO A 161 14.21 2.34 -7.34
N PRO A 162 13.18 1.52 -6.94
CA PRO A 162 12.50 0.39 -7.59
C PRO A 162 10.93 0.39 -7.59
N VAL A 163 10.22 1.37 -7.02
CA VAL A 163 8.79 1.16 -6.66
C VAL A 163 7.78 1.37 -7.81
N LEU A 164 8.18 2.03 -8.90
CA LEU A 164 7.25 2.53 -9.92
C LEU A 164 6.73 1.47 -10.90
N VAL A 165 7.35 0.29 -10.95
CA VAL A 165 6.96 -0.80 -11.86
C VAL A 165 6.20 -1.92 -11.14
N HIS A 166 6.33 -2.05 -9.81
CA HIS A 166 5.58 -3.03 -9.02
C HIS A 166 4.18 -2.53 -8.60
N ALA A 167 3.91 -1.23 -8.64
CA ALA A 167 2.58 -0.71 -8.34
C ALA A 167 1.54 -0.91 -9.47
N ILE A 168 1.99 -1.10 -10.72
CA ILE A 168 1.12 -1.24 -11.91
C ILE A 168 1.10 -2.69 -12.41
N ARG A 169 1.95 -3.56 -11.86
CA ARG A 169 2.12 -4.95 -12.29
C ARG A 169 2.04 -5.87 -11.08
N LEU A 170 0.84 -6.00 -10.52
CA LEU A 170 0.46 -7.19 -9.77
C LEU A 170 -0.54 -7.96 -10.66
N PRO A 171 -0.37 -9.29 -10.84
CA PRO A 171 -1.40 -10.13 -11.45
C PRO A 171 -2.68 -10.15 -10.62
#